data_AF-A0A318KF50-F1
#
_entry.id   AF-A0A318KF50-F1
#
_cell.length_a   1.000
_cell.length_b   1.000
_cell.length_c   1.000
_cell.angle_alpha   90.00
_cell.angle_beta   90.00
_cell.angle_gamma   90.00
#
_symmetry.space_group_name_H-M   'P 1'
#
loop_
_entity.id
_entity.type
_entity.pdbx_description
1 polymer ?
#
loop_
_entity_poly.entity_id
_entity_poly.type
_entity_poly.pdbx_seq_one_letter_code
_entity_poly.pdbx_strand_id
1 'polypeptide(L)'
;MAAKVTRLRTAPPTRTLRIATDTFLDTIGSANTRRAYGIAIVKTVDQLDGRGPDGLIGHSRALDSVTDAEIGAALETLWGNSAVNTWNARRAAVGKWLSWCAEQGWTVPTLPASAGRSTPPDSETPVRSRTAIDRLIARRDIHLREKTLWRMLYETCARAEELLQVNIEDLDLAGRTAAVKSKGAKPRIRRRGAAHHEHVLENVYWDAGTARLLPRLIRDRTCGPVFVTHRRPGPGKYLADRDVCPITGLARLSYDQARDLLDAATAIDGPGTGWDLRELRHSGLTHLGESGASLLELMAKSRHRKAENLRRYFKPSPQAMRELTSILGPGAERRR
;
A
#
# COMPACT_ATOMS: atom_id res chain seq x y z
N MET A 1 -0.98 -63.64 35.16
CA MET A 1 -0.87 -62.17 35.34
C MET A 1 -1.00 -61.52 33.97
N ALA A 2 -2.13 -60.91 33.65
CA ALA A 2 -2.32 -60.20 32.38
C ALA A 2 -1.75 -58.77 32.52
N ALA A 3 -0.75 -58.43 31.70
CA ALA A 3 -0.16 -57.11 31.69
C ALA A 3 -1.19 -56.08 31.20
N LYS A 4 -1.55 -55.13 32.07
CA LYS A 4 -2.43 -54.01 31.77
C LYS A 4 -1.65 -53.01 30.90
N VAL A 5 -1.83 -53.10 29.58
CA VAL A 5 -1.31 -52.09 28.65
C VAL A 5 -2.16 -50.84 28.79
N THR A 6 -1.68 -49.89 29.58
CA THR A 6 -2.26 -48.55 29.65
C THR A 6 -1.83 -47.79 28.40
N ARG A 7 -2.75 -47.51 27.48
CA ARG A 7 -2.51 -46.49 26.44
C ARG A 7 -2.24 -45.17 27.16
N LEU A 8 -1.02 -44.66 27.04
CA LEU A 8 -0.76 -43.24 27.27
C LEU A 8 -1.67 -42.49 26.28
N ARG A 9 -2.71 -41.84 26.80
CA ARG A 9 -3.36 -40.75 26.08
C ARG A 9 -2.29 -39.68 25.94
N THR A 10 -1.61 -39.64 24.78
CA THR A 10 -0.89 -38.44 24.35
C THR A 10 -1.89 -37.29 24.46
N ALA A 11 -1.58 -36.31 25.31
CA ALA A 11 -2.35 -35.08 25.42
C ALA A 11 -2.61 -34.52 24.01
N PRO A 12 -3.78 -33.92 23.74
CA PRO A 12 -3.97 -33.18 22.50
C PRO A 12 -2.80 -32.19 22.37
N PRO A 13 -2.26 -31.94 21.15
CA PRO A 13 -1.05 -31.15 21.00
C PRO A 13 -1.22 -29.83 21.74
N THR A 14 -0.35 -29.58 22.73
CA THR A 14 -0.31 -28.33 23.48
C THR A 14 -0.24 -27.21 22.45
N ARG A 15 -1.31 -26.41 22.33
CA ARG A 15 -1.38 -25.35 21.32
C ARG A 15 -0.36 -24.29 21.70
N THR A 16 0.78 -24.29 21.03
CA THR A 16 1.86 -23.34 21.32
C THR A 16 1.67 -22.04 20.54
N LEU A 17 2.31 -20.97 21.01
CA LEU A 17 2.29 -19.67 20.36
C LEU A 17 2.71 -19.72 18.88
N ARG A 18 3.77 -20.49 18.57
CA ARG A 18 4.31 -20.66 17.21
C ARG A 18 3.34 -21.39 16.28
N ILE A 19 2.74 -22.49 16.72
CA ILE A 19 1.73 -23.22 15.93
C ILE A 19 0.52 -22.32 15.64
N ALA A 20 0.05 -21.59 16.65
CA ALA A 20 -1.05 -20.64 16.49
C ALA A 20 -0.70 -19.49 15.51
N THR A 21 0.55 -19.03 15.53
CA THR A 21 1.06 -18.01 14.61
C THR A 21 1.08 -18.50 13.18
N ASP A 22 1.70 -19.64 12.92
CA ASP A 22 1.83 -20.20 11.57
C ASP A 22 0.46 -20.48 10.97
N THR A 23 -0.42 -21.12 11.74
CA THR A 23 -1.81 -21.41 11.32
C THR A 23 -2.57 -20.13 10.97
N PHE A 24 -2.44 -19.07 11.78
CA PHE A 24 -3.09 -17.79 11.50
C PHE A 24 -2.54 -17.13 10.24
N LEU A 25 -1.21 -17.09 10.07
CA LEU A 25 -0.56 -16.44 8.92
C LEU A 25 -0.90 -17.15 7.59
N ASP A 26 -1.13 -18.46 7.63
CA ASP A 26 -1.59 -19.24 6.47
C ASP A 26 -3.00 -18.85 6.00
N THR A 27 -3.87 -18.39 6.91
CA THR A 27 -5.20 -17.88 6.53
C THR A 27 -5.15 -16.57 5.73
N ILE A 28 -4.03 -15.84 5.78
CA ILE A 28 -3.90 -14.51 5.17
C ILE A 28 -3.48 -14.65 3.71
N GLY A 29 -4.43 -14.48 2.77
CA GLY A 29 -4.12 -14.58 1.34
C GLY A 29 -3.24 -13.44 0.78
N SER A 30 -3.21 -12.26 1.40
CA SER A 30 -2.39 -11.13 0.95
C SER A 30 -0.95 -11.26 1.45
N ALA A 31 0.02 -11.41 0.54
CA ALA A 31 1.44 -11.52 0.87
C ALA A 31 1.98 -10.34 1.71
N ASN A 32 1.59 -9.11 1.36
CA ASN A 32 2.01 -7.91 2.11
C ASN A 32 1.44 -7.90 3.53
N THR A 33 0.17 -8.30 3.68
CA THR A 33 -0.46 -8.39 5.00
C THR A 33 0.17 -9.50 5.83
N ARG A 34 0.40 -10.68 5.23
CA ARG A 34 1.07 -11.82 5.87
C ARG A 34 2.46 -11.43 6.36
N ARG A 35 3.27 -10.76 5.52
CA ARG A 35 4.60 -10.26 5.91
C ARG A 35 4.51 -9.26 7.06
N ALA A 36 3.62 -8.26 6.95
CA ALA A 36 3.48 -7.22 7.97
C ALA A 36 3.01 -7.79 9.32
N TYR A 37 2.04 -8.70 9.29
CA TYR A 37 1.52 -9.38 10.47
C TYR A 37 2.56 -10.34 11.04
N GLY A 38 3.23 -11.11 10.18
CA GLY A 38 4.32 -12.00 10.58
C GLY A 38 5.42 -11.28 11.34
N ILE A 39 5.87 -10.10 10.87
CA ILE A 39 6.87 -9.30 11.61
C ILE A 39 6.38 -8.93 13.02
N ALA A 40 5.10 -8.61 13.18
CA ALA A 40 4.57 -8.24 14.50
C ALA A 40 4.43 -9.49 15.39
N ILE A 41 3.72 -10.50 14.90
CA ILE A 41 3.32 -11.66 15.71
C ILE A 41 4.53 -12.53 16.04
N VAL A 42 5.38 -12.85 15.06
CA VAL A 42 6.57 -13.69 15.29
C VAL A 42 7.50 -13.02 16.29
N LYS A 43 7.76 -11.71 16.17
CA LYS A 43 8.60 -11.00 17.15
C LYS A 43 7.99 -10.96 18.55
N THR A 44 6.67 -10.81 18.65
CA THR A 44 5.98 -10.89 19.94
C THR A 44 6.11 -12.30 20.54
N VAL A 45 5.91 -13.36 19.75
CA VAL A 45 6.08 -14.74 20.21
C VAL A 45 7.51 -15.02 20.64
N ASP A 46 8.50 -14.62 19.84
CA ASP A 46 9.91 -14.82 20.18
C ASP A 46 10.29 -14.04 21.47
N GLN A 47 9.69 -12.87 21.72
CA GLN A 47 9.87 -12.13 22.96
C GLN A 47 9.24 -12.83 24.18
N LEU A 48 8.11 -13.53 24.00
CA LEU A 48 7.40 -14.28 25.06
C LEU A 48 8.06 -15.62 25.37
N ASP A 49 8.57 -16.29 24.34
CA ASP A 49 9.35 -17.53 24.45
C ASP A 49 10.72 -17.27 25.10
N GLY A 50 11.20 -16.02 25.03
CA GLY A 50 12.48 -15.60 25.58
C GLY A 50 13.66 -16.22 24.84
N ARG A 51 14.85 -16.11 25.43
CA ARG A 51 16.06 -16.75 24.92
C ARG A 51 16.60 -17.78 25.92
N GLY A 52 17.05 -18.91 25.39
CA GLY A 52 17.78 -19.92 26.15
C GLY A 52 19.19 -19.45 26.53
N PRO A 53 19.92 -20.25 27.34
CA PRO A 53 21.30 -19.96 27.74
C PRO A 53 22.27 -19.84 26.56
N ASP A 54 21.93 -20.46 25.42
CA ASP A 54 22.65 -20.45 24.15
C ASP A 54 22.34 -19.21 23.28
N GLY A 55 21.45 -18.33 23.75
CA GLY A 55 21.01 -17.14 23.01
C GLY A 55 20.00 -17.41 21.89
N LEU A 56 19.59 -18.67 21.69
CA LEU A 56 18.54 -19.05 20.75
C LEU A 56 17.15 -18.81 21.35
N ILE A 57 16.13 -18.69 20.51
CA ILE A 57 14.74 -18.53 20.97
C ILE A 57 14.34 -19.79 21.74
N GLY A 58 13.75 -19.60 22.93
CA GLY A 58 13.31 -20.68 23.80
C GLY A 58 12.21 -21.55 23.19
N HIS A 59 11.85 -22.63 23.89
CA HIS A 59 10.75 -23.48 23.47
C HIS A 59 9.42 -22.70 23.45
N SER A 60 8.66 -22.90 22.37
CA SER A 60 7.37 -22.23 22.17
C SER A 60 6.40 -22.52 23.33
N ARG A 61 6.05 -21.49 24.09
CA ARG A 61 5.16 -21.60 25.24
C ARG A 61 3.74 -21.99 24.83
N ALA A 62 3.01 -22.60 25.75
CA ALA A 62 1.58 -22.89 25.57
C ALA A 62 0.79 -21.58 25.52
N LEU A 63 -0.18 -21.47 24.60
CA LEU A 63 -0.95 -20.25 24.38
C LEU A 63 -1.72 -19.79 25.63
N ASP A 64 -2.21 -20.75 26.42
CA ASP A 64 -2.96 -20.55 27.67
C ASP A 64 -2.08 -20.21 28.87
N SER A 65 -0.76 -20.38 28.75
CA SER A 65 0.23 -20.03 29.79
C SER A 65 0.66 -18.57 29.76
N VAL A 66 0.22 -17.80 28.77
CA VAL A 66 0.59 -16.39 28.58
C VAL A 66 -0.54 -15.50 29.07
N THR A 67 -0.18 -14.49 29.86
CA THR A 67 -1.10 -13.50 30.42
C THR A 67 -1.21 -12.26 29.55
N ASP A 68 -2.30 -11.52 29.71
CA ASP A 68 -2.52 -10.22 29.05
C ASP A 68 -1.38 -9.23 29.36
N ALA A 69 -0.88 -9.24 30.60
CA ALA A 69 0.22 -8.39 31.03
C ALA A 69 1.52 -8.69 30.27
N GLU A 70 1.83 -9.97 30.03
CA GLU A 70 3.00 -10.37 29.24
C GLU A 70 2.88 -9.94 27.77
N ILE A 71 1.69 -10.02 27.18
CA ILE A 71 1.44 -9.48 25.82
C ILE A 71 1.73 -7.98 25.78
N GLY A 72 1.19 -7.23 26.75
CA GLY A 72 1.42 -5.79 26.86
C GLY A 72 2.90 -5.45 27.01
N ALA A 73 3.60 -6.11 27.93
CA ALA A 73 5.03 -5.91 28.16
C ALA A 73 5.88 -6.24 26.93
N ALA A 74 5.55 -7.31 26.20
CA ALA A 74 6.25 -7.67 24.97
C ALA A 74 6.06 -6.61 23.87
N LEU A 75 4.83 -6.10 23.68
CA LEU A 75 4.55 -5.02 22.73
C LEU A 75 5.32 -3.74 23.08
N GLU A 76 5.30 -3.32 24.34
CA GLU A 76 6.02 -2.13 24.82
C GLU A 76 7.54 -2.27 24.66
N THR A 77 8.09 -3.43 25.02
CA THR A 77 9.52 -3.72 24.87
C THR A 77 9.96 -3.63 23.40
N LEU A 78 9.15 -4.15 22.49
CA LEU A 78 9.50 -4.19 21.06
C LEU A 78 9.23 -2.88 20.32
N TRP A 79 8.18 -2.14 20.69
CA TRP A 79 7.68 -1.01 19.90
C TRP A 79 7.25 0.22 20.71
N GLY A 80 7.44 0.28 22.03
CA GLY A 80 7.02 1.42 22.86
C GLY A 80 7.65 2.76 22.42
N ASN A 81 8.88 2.71 21.89
CA ASN A 81 9.59 3.87 21.34
C ASN A 81 9.44 4.04 19.82
N SER A 82 8.59 3.25 19.16
CA SER A 82 8.36 3.36 17.72
C SER A 82 7.42 4.52 17.38
N ALA A 83 7.46 4.97 16.12
CA ALA A 83 6.46 5.90 15.60
C ALA A 83 5.02 5.39 15.85
N VAL A 84 4.09 6.29 16.16
CA VAL A 84 2.71 5.95 16.55
C VAL A 84 2.01 5.03 15.55
N ASN A 85 2.21 5.25 14.25
CA ASN A 85 1.62 4.40 13.21
C ASN A 85 2.22 2.98 13.20
N THR A 86 3.52 2.85 13.50
CA THR A 86 4.17 1.56 13.66
C THR A 86 3.61 0.84 14.88
N TRP A 87 3.57 1.50 16.05
CA TRP A 87 2.95 0.96 17.27
C TRP A 87 1.54 0.42 17.00
N ASN A 88 0.65 1.26 16.45
CA ASN A 88 -0.73 0.91 16.15
C ASN A 88 -0.85 -0.26 15.17
N ALA A 89 0.01 -0.32 14.15
CA ALA A 89 -0.02 -1.40 13.17
C ALA A 89 0.43 -2.75 13.77
N ARG A 90 1.49 -2.75 14.60
CA ARG A 90 1.99 -3.97 15.27
C ARG A 90 1.00 -4.48 16.31
N ARG A 91 0.51 -3.58 17.17
CA ARG A 91 -0.57 -3.86 18.12
C ARG A 91 -1.80 -4.44 17.43
N ALA A 92 -2.26 -3.84 16.33
CA ALA A 92 -3.45 -4.32 15.61
C ALA A 92 -3.24 -5.72 15.01
N ALA A 93 -2.04 -6.04 14.51
CA ALA A 93 -1.72 -7.37 14.01
C ALA A 93 -1.78 -8.43 15.12
N VAL A 94 -1.17 -8.17 16.27
CA VAL A 94 -1.22 -9.05 17.45
C VAL A 94 -2.66 -9.20 17.95
N GLY A 95 -3.41 -8.10 18.08
CA GLY A 95 -4.81 -8.15 18.46
C GLY A 95 -5.68 -8.96 17.51
N LYS A 96 -5.42 -8.87 16.20
CA LYS A 96 -6.16 -9.67 15.20
C LYS A 96 -5.84 -11.15 15.31
N TRP A 97 -4.59 -11.50 15.59
CA TRP A 97 -4.17 -12.88 15.84
C TRP A 97 -4.81 -13.47 17.11
N LEU A 98 -4.79 -12.74 18.23
CA LEU A 98 -5.41 -13.18 19.49
C LEU A 98 -6.94 -13.33 19.33
N SER A 99 -7.61 -12.37 18.67
CA SER A 99 -9.03 -12.47 18.32
C SER A 99 -9.32 -13.71 17.49
N TRP A 100 -8.50 -14.00 16.48
CA TRP A 100 -8.68 -15.20 15.66
C TRP A 100 -8.50 -16.49 16.48
N CYS A 101 -7.52 -16.54 17.39
CA CYS A 101 -7.35 -17.68 18.30
C CYS A 101 -8.58 -17.89 19.19
N ALA A 102 -9.15 -16.80 19.73
CA ALA A 102 -10.38 -16.86 20.52
C ALA A 102 -11.58 -17.35 19.69
N GLU A 103 -11.70 -16.93 18.42
CA GLU A 103 -12.72 -17.40 17.48
C GLU A 103 -12.61 -18.92 17.20
N GLN A 104 -11.41 -19.52 17.36
CA GLN A 104 -11.22 -20.97 17.29
C GLN A 104 -11.62 -21.72 18.59
N GLY A 105 -12.13 -20.99 19.60
CA GLY A 105 -12.49 -21.54 20.90
C GLY A 105 -11.29 -21.84 21.80
N TRP A 106 -10.15 -21.16 21.60
CA TRP A 106 -8.94 -21.38 22.39
C TRP A 106 -8.87 -20.40 23.56
N THR A 107 -8.41 -20.88 24.72
CA THR A 107 -8.02 -19.99 25.83
C THR A 107 -6.77 -19.22 25.42
N VAL A 108 -6.87 -17.90 25.38
CA VAL A 108 -5.84 -17.00 24.84
C VAL A 108 -5.85 -15.69 25.61
N PRO A 109 -4.70 -15.02 25.80
CA PRO A 109 -4.68 -13.68 26.37
C PRO A 109 -5.37 -12.66 25.46
N THR A 110 -5.76 -11.53 26.06
CA THR A 110 -6.27 -10.36 25.35
C THR A 110 -5.25 -9.24 25.30
N LEU A 111 -5.47 -8.26 24.43
CA LEU A 111 -4.66 -7.04 24.45
C LEU A 111 -5.03 -6.23 25.70
N PRO A 112 -4.09 -6.00 26.62
CA PRO A 112 -4.37 -5.23 27.83
C PRO A 112 -4.63 -3.76 27.48
N ALA A 113 -5.35 -3.06 28.35
CA ALA A 113 -5.62 -1.63 28.20
C ALA A 113 -4.33 -0.78 28.22
N SER A 114 -3.29 -1.24 28.94
CA SER A 114 -1.97 -0.60 28.99
C SER A 114 -1.31 -0.51 27.62
N ALA A 115 -1.44 -1.54 26.78
CA ALA A 115 -1.05 -1.49 25.38
C ALA A 115 -2.19 -0.90 24.55
N GLY A 116 -2.58 0.35 24.84
CA GLY A 116 -3.66 1.06 24.18
C GLY A 116 -3.33 1.49 22.75
N ARG A 117 -4.35 1.81 21.95
CA ARG A 117 -4.12 2.46 20.64
C ARG A 117 -3.72 3.91 20.88
N SER A 118 -2.63 4.36 20.27
CA SER A 118 -2.18 5.75 20.36
C SER A 118 -2.79 6.59 19.23
N THR A 119 -3.16 7.84 19.49
CA THR A 119 -3.71 8.73 18.46
C THR A 119 -2.62 9.09 17.47
N PRO A 120 -2.75 8.74 16.16
CA PRO A 120 -1.78 9.13 15.16
C PRO A 120 -1.62 10.65 15.11
N PRO A 121 -0.39 11.18 14.99
CA PRO A 121 -0.21 12.58 14.66
C PRO A 121 -0.81 12.85 13.28
N ASP A 122 -1.23 14.09 13.04
CA ASP A 122 -1.66 14.51 11.72
C ASP A 122 -0.48 14.37 10.75
N SER A 123 -0.56 13.39 9.86
CA SER A 123 0.41 13.23 8.79
C SER A 123 0.10 14.28 7.72
N GLU A 124 0.89 15.34 7.73
CA GLU A 124 0.96 16.31 6.63
C GLU A 124 1.90 15.75 5.56
N THR A 125 1.31 15.20 4.49
CA THR A 125 2.08 14.90 3.29
C THR A 125 2.36 16.23 2.58
N PRO A 126 3.61 16.56 2.23
CA PRO A 126 3.91 17.81 1.54
C PRO A 126 3.14 17.94 0.22
N VAL A 127 2.63 19.13 -0.05
CA VAL A 127 2.07 19.51 -1.37
C VAL A 127 3.16 20.23 -2.15
N ARG A 128 3.52 19.70 -3.31
CA ARG A 128 4.51 20.29 -4.22
C ARG A 128 3.81 21.19 -5.22
N SER A 129 4.31 22.41 -5.39
CA SER A 129 3.71 23.38 -6.31
C SER A 129 3.75 22.89 -7.76
N ARG A 130 2.80 23.34 -8.58
CA ARG A 130 2.74 23.06 -10.03
C ARG A 130 4.09 23.37 -10.70
N THR A 131 4.65 24.54 -10.40
CA THR A 131 5.96 24.98 -10.92
C THR A 131 7.11 24.06 -10.51
N ALA A 132 7.15 23.57 -9.27
CA ALA A 132 8.20 22.67 -8.84
C ALA A 132 8.14 21.32 -9.58
N ILE A 133 6.93 20.78 -9.78
CA ILE A 133 6.70 19.55 -10.54
C ILE A 133 7.09 19.75 -12.02
N ASP A 134 6.68 20.86 -12.64
CA ASP A 134 7.02 21.16 -14.03
C ASP A 134 8.54 21.34 -14.22
N ARG A 135 9.22 22.03 -13.30
CA ARG A 135 10.68 22.15 -13.30
C ARG A 135 11.38 20.80 -13.19
N LEU A 136 10.92 19.94 -12.28
CA LEU A 136 11.44 18.58 -12.13
C LEU A 136 11.32 17.79 -13.44
N ILE A 137 10.17 17.89 -14.12
CA ILE A 137 9.91 17.16 -15.37
C ILE A 137 10.70 17.75 -16.55
N ALA A 138 11.01 19.04 -16.53
CA ALA A 138 11.78 19.71 -17.57
C ALA A 138 13.30 19.45 -17.52
N ARG A 139 13.83 18.97 -16.39
CA ARG A 139 15.28 18.73 -16.17
C ARG A 139 15.90 17.80 -17.21
N ARG A 140 16.96 18.22 -17.89
CA ARG A 140 17.55 17.45 -19.02
C ARG A 140 18.33 16.21 -18.58
N ASP A 141 18.92 16.25 -17.39
CA ASP A 141 19.68 15.17 -16.76
C ASP A 141 18.81 14.00 -16.29
N ILE A 142 17.50 14.21 -16.19
CA ILE A 142 16.55 13.17 -15.81
C ILE A 142 16.09 12.40 -17.04
N HIS A 143 16.15 11.08 -16.96
CA HIS A 143 15.77 10.22 -18.06
C HIS A 143 14.23 10.23 -18.32
N LEU A 144 13.83 9.95 -19.57
CA LEU A 144 12.45 10.11 -20.03
C LEU A 144 11.45 9.24 -19.25
N ARG A 145 11.87 8.03 -18.84
CA ARG A 145 11.06 7.08 -18.08
C ARG A 145 10.56 7.68 -16.76
N GLU A 146 11.46 8.33 -16.03
CA GLU A 146 11.24 8.96 -14.74
C GLU A 146 10.29 10.14 -14.89
N LYS A 147 10.57 11.04 -15.84
CA LYS A 147 9.70 12.16 -16.20
C LYS A 147 8.28 11.71 -16.50
N THR A 148 8.16 10.64 -17.28
CA THR A 148 6.86 10.07 -17.68
C THR A 148 6.14 9.51 -16.46
N LEU A 149 6.81 8.73 -15.61
CA LEU A 149 6.22 8.18 -14.40
C LEU A 149 5.73 9.29 -13.46
N TRP A 150 6.56 10.30 -13.21
CA TRP A 150 6.21 11.36 -12.27
C TRP A 150 5.09 12.26 -12.80
N ARG A 151 5.11 12.59 -14.10
CA ARG A 151 4.01 13.32 -14.74
C ARG A 151 2.71 12.53 -14.66
N MET A 152 2.77 11.23 -14.95
CA MET A 152 1.61 10.36 -14.91
C MET A 152 1.07 10.21 -13.50
N LEU A 153 1.91 10.08 -12.47
CA LEU A 153 1.47 10.05 -11.06
C LEU A 153 0.71 11.31 -10.67
N TYR A 154 1.23 12.47 -11.06
CA TYR A 154 0.60 13.76 -10.80
C TYR A 154 -0.75 13.89 -11.53
N GLU A 155 -0.80 13.69 -12.84
CA GLU A 155 -2.01 13.90 -13.65
C GLU A 155 -3.11 12.87 -13.40
N THR A 156 -2.73 11.61 -13.19
CA THR A 156 -3.70 10.53 -12.92
C THR A 156 -4.20 10.55 -11.49
N CYS A 157 -3.41 11.12 -10.57
CA CYS A 157 -3.59 10.94 -9.14
C CYS A 157 -3.70 9.46 -8.75
N ALA A 158 -3.12 8.52 -9.50
CA ALA A 158 -3.12 7.08 -9.21
C ALA A 158 -2.06 6.70 -8.16
N ARG A 159 -2.15 5.50 -7.57
CA ARG A 159 -1.07 5.00 -6.72
C ARG A 159 0.12 4.59 -7.60
N ALA A 160 1.33 4.74 -7.07
CA ALA A 160 2.54 4.34 -7.79
C ALA A 160 2.52 2.87 -8.21
N GLU A 161 2.12 1.98 -7.31
CA GLU A 161 2.00 0.55 -7.60
C GLU A 161 0.99 0.25 -8.72
N GLU A 162 -0.09 1.04 -8.83
CA GLU A 162 -1.08 0.88 -9.89
C GLU A 162 -0.47 1.22 -11.25
N LEU A 163 0.30 2.31 -11.34
CA LEU A 163 0.95 2.74 -12.59
C LEU A 163 2.16 1.90 -12.99
N LEU A 164 2.96 1.47 -12.01
CA LEU A 164 4.12 0.61 -12.26
C LEU A 164 3.70 -0.76 -12.81
N GLN A 165 2.48 -1.20 -12.53
CA GLN A 165 1.91 -2.47 -13.00
C GLN A 165 1.23 -2.39 -14.38
N VAL A 166 1.14 -1.21 -14.98
CA VAL A 166 0.54 -1.01 -16.32
C VAL A 166 1.42 -1.60 -17.41
N ASN A 167 0.79 -2.31 -18.34
CA ASN A 167 1.42 -2.72 -19.58
C ASN A 167 0.96 -1.85 -20.76
N ILE A 168 1.70 -1.91 -21.86
CA ILE A 168 1.42 -1.11 -23.06
C ILE A 168 0.05 -1.48 -23.65
N GLU A 169 -0.31 -2.76 -23.63
CA GLU A 169 -1.61 -3.26 -24.09
C GLU A 169 -2.81 -2.76 -23.24
N ASP A 170 -2.57 -2.23 -22.04
CA ASP A 170 -3.61 -1.67 -21.17
C ASP A 170 -3.85 -0.16 -21.43
N LEU A 171 -3.09 0.46 -22.33
CA LEU A 171 -3.13 1.90 -22.62
C LEU A 171 -4.09 2.21 -23.78
N ASP A 172 -4.97 3.19 -23.56
CA ASP A 172 -5.65 3.93 -24.61
C ASP A 172 -5.00 5.31 -24.76
N LEU A 173 -4.07 5.42 -25.71
CA LEU A 173 -3.33 6.65 -25.98
C LEU A 173 -4.23 7.77 -26.50
N ALA A 174 -5.26 7.43 -27.28
CA ALA A 174 -6.18 8.39 -27.89
C ALA A 174 -7.15 8.94 -26.84
N GLY A 175 -7.75 8.05 -26.05
CA GLY A 175 -8.62 8.42 -24.93
C GLY A 175 -7.87 8.98 -23.71
N ARG A 176 -6.53 8.89 -23.68
CA ARG A 176 -5.67 9.29 -22.55
C ARG A 176 -6.04 8.55 -21.27
N THR A 177 -6.27 7.24 -21.38
CA THR A 177 -6.69 6.39 -20.26
C THR A 177 -5.93 5.09 -20.19
N ALA A 178 -5.85 4.50 -19.00
CA ALA A 178 -5.34 3.14 -18.83
C ALA A 178 -6.17 2.38 -17.79
N ALA A 179 -6.38 1.09 -18.04
CA ALA A 179 -7.02 0.20 -17.09
C ALA A 179 -6.00 -0.23 -16.02
N VAL A 180 -6.31 -0.01 -14.74
CA VAL A 180 -5.41 -0.39 -13.64
C VAL A 180 -6.12 -1.19 -12.56
N LYS A 181 -5.37 -2.09 -11.91
CA LYS A 181 -5.85 -2.86 -10.76
C LYS A 181 -5.81 -1.97 -9.52
N SER A 182 -6.97 -1.45 -9.10
CA SER A 182 -7.06 -0.62 -7.90
C SER A 182 -6.73 -1.37 -6.61
N LYS A 183 -6.30 -0.64 -5.58
CA LYS A 183 -6.10 -1.23 -4.25
C LYS A 183 -7.40 -1.83 -3.73
N GLY A 184 -7.38 -3.14 -3.46
CA GLY A 184 -8.56 -3.88 -3.01
C GLY A 184 -9.57 -4.17 -4.12
N ALA A 185 -9.14 -4.15 -5.39
CA ALA A 185 -9.93 -4.58 -6.53
C ALA A 185 -10.45 -6.01 -6.29
N LYS A 186 -11.78 -6.16 -6.40
CA LYS A 186 -12.43 -7.45 -6.20
C LYS A 186 -11.98 -8.41 -7.31
N PRO A 187 -11.72 -9.69 -6.99
CA PRO A 187 -11.55 -10.71 -8.02
C PRO A 187 -12.84 -10.79 -8.85
N ARG A 188 -12.70 -10.90 -10.17
CA ARG A 188 -13.81 -11.19 -11.08
C ARG A 188 -14.14 -12.67 -10.92
N ILE A 189 -15.34 -12.95 -10.46
CA ILE A 189 -15.86 -14.32 -10.38
C ILE A 189 -16.55 -14.60 -11.71
N ARG A 190 -15.99 -15.51 -12.52
CA ARG A 190 -16.73 -16.04 -13.69
C ARG A 190 -17.82 -16.98 -13.17
N ARG A 191 -19.02 -16.93 -13.77
CA ARG A 191 -20.16 -17.81 -13.40
C ARG A 191 -19.89 -19.30 -13.69
N ARG A 192 -18.89 -19.65 -14.51
CA ARG A 192 -18.37 -21.00 -14.75
C ARG A 192 -16.96 -20.90 -15.35
N GLY A 193 -16.04 -21.76 -14.92
CA GLY A 193 -14.66 -21.85 -15.41
C GLY A 193 -13.61 -21.48 -14.35
N ALA A 194 -12.36 -21.89 -14.57
CA ALA A 194 -11.26 -21.65 -13.64
C ALA A 194 -11.15 -20.15 -13.30
N ALA A 195 -10.96 -19.87 -12.01
CA ALA A 195 -10.73 -18.51 -11.53
C ALA A 195 -9.37 -18.01 -12.04
N HIS A 196 -9.35 -17.43 -13.23
CA HIS A 196 -8.25 -16.54 -13.57
C HIS A 196 -8.28 -15.35 -12.62
N HIS A 197 -7.10 -14.92 -12.15
CA HIS A 197 -6.89 -13.73 -11.33
C HIS A 197 -7.21 -12.42 -12.08
N GLU A 198 -8.32 -12.39 -12.81
CA GLU A 198 -8.90 -11.19 -13.37
C GLU A 198 -9.44 -10.35 -12.20
N HIS A 199 -8.95 -9.13 -12.07
CA HIS A 199 -9.51 -8.16 -11.13
C HIS A 199 -10.44 -7.23 -11.91
N VAL A 200 -11.42 -6.63 -11.22
CA VAL A 200 -12.12 -5.48 -11.80
C VAL A 200 -11.11 -4.35 -11.95
N LEU A 201 -10.81 -4.00 -13.19
CA LEU A 201 -9.93 -2.88 -13.52
C LEU A 201 -10.73 -1.59 -13.47
N GLU A 202 -10.07 -0.52 -13.04
CA GLU A 202 -10.64 0.83 -13.02
C GLU A 202 -9.74 1.73 -13.86
N ASN A 203 -10.35 2.66 -14.60
CA ASN A 203 -9.60 3.54 -15.49
C ASN A 203 -8.94 4.68 -14.72
N VAL A 204 -7.73 5.02 -15.15
CA VAL A 204 -7.06 6.28 -14.81
C VAL A 204 -7.01 7.17 -16.04
N TYR A 205 -7.00 8.47 -15.82
CA TYR A 205 -7.06 9.49 -16.88
C TYR A 205 -5.90 10.45 -16.72
N TRP A 206 -5.22 10.81 -17.80
CA TRP A 206 -4.13 11.80 -17.79
C TRP A 206 -4.38 12.90 -18.80
N ASP A 207 -3.55 13.95 -18.72
CA ASP A 207 -3.65 15.11 -19.60
C ASP A 207 -2.45 15.19 -20.56
N ALA A 208 -2.31 16.32 -21.25
CA ALA A 208 -1.35 16.54 -22.31
C ALA A 208 0.11 16.30 -21.89
N GLY A 209 0.45 16.48 -20.61
CA GLY A 209 1.82 16.23 -20.15
C GLY A 209 2.22 14.77 -20.26
N THR A 210 1.40 13.85 -19.75
CA THR A 210 1.63 12.41 -19.93
C THR A 210 1.47 12.01 -21.39
N ALA A 211 0.45 12.55 -22.09
CA ALA A 211 0.18 12.21 -23.49
C ALA A 211 1.35 12.55 -24.44
N ARG A 212 2.13 13.60 -24.14
CA ARG A 212 3.34 13.94 -24.90
C ARG A 212 4.54 13.03 -24.61
N LEU A 213 4.61 12.44 -23.42
CA LEU A 213 5.76 11.65 -22.97
C LEU A 213 5.60 10.16 -23.28
N LEU A 214 4.40 9.62 -23.13
CA LEU A 214 4.12 8.18 -23.25
C LEU A 214 4.53 7.61 -24.62
N PRO A 215 4.15 8.20 -25.77
CA PRO A 215 4.54 7.66 -27.08
C PRO A 215 6.07 7.62 -27.27
N ARG A 216 6.78 8.62 -26.75
CA ARG A 216 8.25 8.71 -26.82
C ARG A 216 8.94 7.66 -25.94
N LEU A 217 8.32 7.29 -24.83
CA LEU A 217 8.80 6.24 -23.92
C LEU A 217 8.52 4.83 -24.48
N ILE A 218 7.36 4.64 -25.10
CA ILE A 218 6.93 3.35 -25.66
C ILE A 218 7.76 3.02 -26.91
N ARG A 219 7.95 4.00 -27.80
CA ARG A 219 8.57 3.81 -29.12
C ARG A 219 7.84 2.70 -29.88
N ASP A 220 8.58 1.71 -30.39
CA ASP A 220 8.04 0.63 -31.21
C ASP A 220 7.55 -0.58 -30.38
N ARG A 221 7.58 -0.48 -29.04
CA ARG A 221 7.09 -1.58 -28.19
C ARG A 221 5.57 -1.64 -28.25
N THR A 222 5.04 -2.82 -28.56
CA THR A 222 3.59 -3.06 -28.65
C THR A 222 3.00 -3.74 -27.42
N CYS A 223 3.83 -4.34 -26.56
CA CYS A 223 3.38 -5.06 -25.37
C CYS A 223 4.40 -5.07 -24.22
N GLY A 224 3.92 -5.43 -23.03
CA GLY A 224 4.71 -5.59 -21.82
C GLY A 224 4.79 -4.32 -20.96
N PRO A 225 5.62 -4.31 -19.90
CA PRO A 225 5.63 -3.22 -18.91
C PRO A 225 5.93 -1.86 -19.53
N VAL A 226 5.13 -0.84 -19.19
CA VAL A 226 5.39 0.54 -19.66
C VAL A 226 6.72 1.05 -19.11
N PHE A 227 6.90 0.92 -17.79
CA PHE A 227 8.10 1.32 -17.07
C PHE A 227 9.01 0.12 -16.85
N VAL A 228 10.13 0.07 -17.57
CA VAL A 228 11.15 -0.99 -17.48
C VAL A 228 12.45 -0.47 -16.89
N THR A 229 13.31 -1.35 -16.37
CA THR A 229 14.66 -1.05 -15.89
C THR A 229 15.60 -0.63 -17.04
N HIS A 230 16.72 0.01 -16.71
CA HIS A 230 17.77 0.32 -17.70
C HIS A 230 18.67 -0.87 -18.06
N ARG A 231 18.70 -1.88 -17.19
CA ARG A 231 19.52 -3.08 -17.35
C ARG A 231 18.64 -4.31 -17.26
N ARG A 232 19.06 -5.38 -17.93
CA ARG A 232 18.40 -6.68 -17.82
C ARG A 232 18.54 -7.22 -16.38
N PRO A 233 17.56 -8.01 -15.91
CA PRO A 233 17.69 -8.68 -14.61
C PRO A 233 18.96 -9.54 -14.59
N GLY A 234 19.64 -9.58 -13.44
CA GLY A 234 20.83 -10.40 -13.24
C GLY A 234 20.53 -11.90 -13.34
N PRO A 235 21.54 -12.74 -13.63
CA PRO A 235 21.37 -14.18 -13.74
C PRO A 235 20.77 -14.77 -12.44
N GLY A 236 19.82 -15.70 -12.60
CA GLY A 236 19.14 -16.35 -11.47
C GLY A 236 18.00 -15.56 -10.82
N LYS A 237 17.75 -14.30 -11.24
CA LYS A 237 16.59 -13.55 -10.75
C LYS A 237 15.32 -14.04 -11.43
N TYR A 238 14.49 -14.79 -10.70
CA TYR A 238 13.18 -15.20 -11.18
C TYR A 238 12.21 -14.01 -11.17
N LEU A 239 11.62 -13.72 -12.32
CA LEU A 239 10.56 -12.74 -12.52
C LEU A 239 9.40 -13.42 -13.22
N ALA A 240 8.18 -13.01 -12.93
CA ALA A 240 7.02 -13.46 -13.69
C ALA A 240 7.16 -12.97 -15.14
N ASP A 241 6.68 -13.75 -16.12
CA ASP A 241 6.77 -13.39 -17.54
C ASP A 241 6.17 -12.00 -17.83
N ARG A 242 5.07 -11.65 -17.14
CA ARG A 242 4.43 -10.34 -17.22
C ARG A 242 5.31 -9.18 -16.74
N ASP A 243 6.32 -9.44 -15.92
CA ASP A 243 7.25 -8.45 -15.37
C ASP A 243 8.52 -8.32 -16.21
N VAL A 244 8.59 -8.98 -17.37
CA VAL A 244 9.69 -8.84 -18.33
C VAL A 244 9.12 -8.37 -19.66
N CYS A 245 9.75 -7.35 -20.26
CA CYS A 245 9.36 -6.90 -21.58
C CYS A 245 9.80 -7.94 -22.62
N PRO A 246 8.87 -8.50 -23.42
CA PRO A 246 9.20 -9.58 -24.37
C PRO A 246 10.11 -9.11 -25.51
N ILE A 247 10.11 -7.80 -25.82
CA ILE A 247 10.90 -7.22 -26.91
C ILE A 247 12.34 -6.90 -26.44
N THR A 248 12.50 -6.36 -25.23
CA THR A 248 13.80 -5.83 -24.77
C THR A 248 14.51 -6.76 -23.76
N GLY A 249 13.77 -7.64 -23.11
CA GLY A 249 14.22 -8.45 -21.97
C GLY A 249 14.43 -7.64 -20.68
N LEU A 250 14.01 -6.37 -20.64
CA LEU A 250 14.13 -5.52 -19.47
C LEU A 250 13.01 -5.82 -18.48
N ALA A 251 13.32 -5.76 -17.18
CA ALA A 251 12.37 -6.03 -16.12
C ALA A 251 11.47 -4.82 -15.85
N ARG A 252 10.27 -5.03 -15.32
CA ARG A 252 9.40 -3.99 -14.78
C ARG A 252 10.13 -3.21 -13.69
N LEU A 253 9.98 -1.89 -13.70
CA LEU A 253 10.50 -1.01 -12.67
C LEU A 253 9.80 -1.29 -11.33
N SER A 254 10.56 -1.59 -10.28
CA SER A 254 9.99 -1.79 -8.94
C SER A 254 9.61 -0.47 -8.27
N TYR A 255 8.73 -0.54 -7.27
CA TYR A 255 8.38 0.61 -6.45
C TYR A 255 9.60 1.23 -5.77
N ASP A 256 10.44 0.41 -5.14
CA ASP A 256 11.62 0.88 -4.41
C ASP A 256 12.59 1.60 -5.34
N GLN A 257 12.88 1.03 -6.51
CA GLN A 257 13.71 1.70 -7.52
C GLN A 257 13.09 3.02 -7.99
N ALA A 258 11.78 3.05 -8.24
CA ALA A 258 11.10 4.29 -8.63
C ALA A 258 11.16 5.36 -7.52
N ARG A 259 11.09 4.94 -6.25
CA ARG A 259 11.20 5.82 -5.08
C ARG A 259 12.62 6.37 -4.96
N ASP A 260 13.62 5.51 -5.05
CA ASP A 260 15.04 5.87 -4.96
C ASP A 260 15.42 6.87 -6.05
N LEU A 261 14.89 6.69 -7.27
CA LEU A 261 15.14 7.60 -8.39
C LEU A 261 14.53 8.99 -8.18
N LEU A 262 13.30 9.06 -7.65
CA LEU A 262 12.69 10.35 -7.33
C LEU A 262 13.42 11.01 -6.16
N ASP A 263 13.79 10.23 -5.15
CA ASP A 263 14.52 10.69 -3.98
C ASP A 263 15.84 11.32 -4.40
N ALA A 264 16.69 10.58 -5.11
CA ALA A 264 17.98 11.05 -5.59
C ALA A 264 17.87 12.27 -6.51
N ALA A 265 16.79 12.36 -7.30
CA ALA A 265 16.56 13.51 -8.16
C ALA A 265 16.15 14.78 -7.40
N THR A 266 15.58 14.66 -6.19
CA THR A 266 14.96 15.79 -5.50
C THR A 266 15.53 16.06 -4.11
N ALA A 267 16.44 15.21 -3.63
CA ALA A 267 17.20 15.45 -2.42
C ALA A 267 18.10 16.68 -2.60
N ILE A 268 18.09 17.57 -1.61
CA ILE A 268 18.82 18.84 -1.65
C ILE A 268 20.15 18.71 -0.89
N ASP A 269 20.20 17.88 0.16
CA ASP A 269 21.34 17.76 1.08
C ASP A 269 21.93 16.34 1.09
N GLY A 270 22.45 15.89 -0.05
CA GLY A 270 23.07 14.56 -0.20
C GLY A 270 22.06 13.43 -0.50
N PRO A 271 22.43 12.16 -0.32
CA PRO A 271 21.53 11.04 -0.61
C PRO A 271 20.44 10.94 0.46
N GLY A 272 19.18 11.21 0.11
CA GLY A 272 18.04 10.95 1.00
C GLY A 272 17.04 12.09 1.20
N THR A 273 15.80 11.77 1.54
CA THR A 273 14.73 12.73 1.94
C THR A 273 14.31 13.75 0.89
N GLY A 274 14.59 13.44 -0.38
CA GLY A 274 13.84 13.99 -1.48
C GLY A 274 12.35 13.58 -1.42
N TRP A 275 11.62 13.96 -2.46
CA TRP A 275 10.18 13.80 -2.55
C TRP A 275 9.74 12.34 -2.58
N ASP A 276 8.63 12.01 -1.91
CA ASP A 276 7.98 10.70 -2.04
C ASP A 276 7.05 10.61 -3.26
N LEU A 277 6.94 9.43 -3.88
CA LEU A 277 6.03 9.20 -5.00
C LEU A 277 4.56 9.54 -4.65
N ARG A 278 4.18 9.35 -3.37
CA ARG A 278 2.86 9.72 -2.84
C ARG A 278 2.61 11.22 -2.93
N GLU A 279 3.65 12.05 -2.80
CA GLU A 279 3.51 13.51 -2.84
C GLU A 279 3.00 13.99 -4.19
N LEU A 280 3.33 13.31 -5.30
CA LEU A 280 2.80 13.67 -6.63
C LEU A 280 1.28 13.45 -6.72
N ARG A 281 0.79 12.31 -6.21
CA ARG A 281 -0.65 12.05 -6.09
C ARG A 281 -1.32 13.03 -5.13
N HIS A 282 -0.68 13.29 -3.99
CA HIS A 282 -1.20 14.22 -2.98
C HIS A 282 -1.34 15.63 -3.56
N SER A 283 -0.30 16.10 -4.25
CA SER A 283 -0.28 17.41 -4.90
C SER A 283 -1.33 17.51 -6.01
N GLY A 284 -1.48 16.48 -6.85
CA GLY A 284 -2.52 16.45 -7.88
C GLY A 284 -3.92 16.59 -7.30
N LEU A 285 -4.23 15.87 -6.21
CA LEU A 285 -5.53 15.96 -5.55
C LEU A 285 -5.77 17.31 -4.87
N THR A 286 -4.75 17.87 -4.22
CA THR A 286 -4.83 19.22 -3.63
C THR A 286 -5.08 20.25 -4.72
N HIS A 287 -4.32 20.22 -5.81
CA HIS A 287 -4.47 21.15 -6.92
C HIS A 287 -5.85 21.06 -7.60
N LEU A 288 -6.40 19.85 -7.76
CA LEU A 288 -7.75 19.67 -8.27
C LEU A 288 -8.81 20.27 -7.32
N GLY A 289 -8.67 20.05 -6.01
CA GLY A 289 -9.56 20.62 -5.02
C GLY A 289 -9.49 22.15 -4.95
N GLU A 290 -8.28 22.73 -5.02
CA GLU A 290 -8.06 24.18 -5.13
C GLU A 290 -8.67 24.76 -6.40
N SER A 291 -8.67 24.01 -7.50
CA SER A 291 -9.31 24.37 -8.77
C SER A 291 -10.83 24.16 -8.77
N GLY A 292 -11.43 23.79 -7.63
CA GLY A 292 -12.88 23.70 -7.47
C GLY A 292 -13.50 22.34 -7.75
N ALA A 293 -12.70 21.28 -7.93
CA ALA A 293 -13.24 19.93 -8.09
C ALA A 293 -14.06 19.51 -6.86
N SER A 294 -15.26 19.00 -7.10
CA SER A 294 -16.14 18.48 -6.07
C SER A 294 -15.57 17.22 -5.42
N LEU A 295 -16.05 16.91 -4.22
CA LEU A 295 -15.65 15.71 -3.50
C LEU A 295 -15.91 14.43 -4.30
N LEU A 296 -17.01 14.36 -5.05
CA LEU A 296 -17.36 13.21 -5.89
C LEU A 296 -16.43 13.06 -7.10
N GLU A 297 -16.03 14.17 -7.73
CA GLU A 297 -15.04 14.15 -8.81
C GLU A 297 -13.66 13.71 -8.30
N LEU A 298 -13.24 14.21 -7.14
CA LEU A 298 -12.01 13.75 -6.49
C LEU A 298 -12.09 12.26 -6.12
N MET A 299 -13.24 11.77 -5.66
CA MET A 299 -13.47 10.34 -5.41
C MET A 299 -13.33 9.52 -6.68
N ALA A 300 -13.97 9.93 -7.78
CA ALA A 300 -13.89 9.26 -9.07
C ALA A 300 -12.46 9.25 -9.61
N LYS A 301 -11.77 10.40 -9.61
CA LYS A 301 -10.40 10.56 -10.11
C LYS A 301 -9.40 9.69 -9.34
N SER A 302 -9.49 9.73 -8.01
CA SER A 302 -8.54 9.06 -7.12
C SER A 302 -8.92 7.63 -6.75
N ARG A 303 -10.16 7.23 -7.05
CA ARG A 303 -10.76 5.93 -6.72
C ARG A 303 -10.74 5.63 -5.22
N HIS A 304 -10.99 6.65 -4.40
CA HIS A 304 -11.24 6.46 -2.97
C HIS A 304 -12.69 6.04 -2.74
N ARG A 305 -12.88 4.96 -1.98
CA ARG A 305 -14.22 4.47 -1.59
C ARG A 305 -14.90 5.29 -0.49
N LYS A 306 -14.10 5.95 0.35
CA LYS A 306 -14.58 6.72 1.50
C LYS A 306 -14.27 8.21 1.30
N ALA A 307 -15.30 9.02 1.31
CA ALA A 307 -15.23 10.49 1.20
C ALA A 307 -14.35 11.12 2.28
N GLU A 308 -14.36 10.56 3.49
CA GLU A 308 -13.54 11.01 4.63
C GLU A 308 -12.05 11.13 4.30
N ASN A 309 -11.52 10.20 3.50
CA ASN A 309 -10.10 10.19 3.11
C ASN A 309 -9.72 11.33 2.16
N LEU A 310 -10.70 12.04 1.59
CA LEU A 310 -10.50 13.12 0.64
C LEU A 310 -10.87 14.50 1.17
N ARG A 311 -11.51 14.59 2.34
CA ARG A 311 -11.95 15.87 2.94
C ARG A 311 -10.84 16.91 2.98
N ARG A 312 -9.60 16.48 3.26
CA ARG A 312 -8.42 17.35 3.32
C ARG A 312 -8.08 18.09 2.01
N TYR A 313 -8.48 17.54 0.87
CA TYR A 313 -8.23 18.14 -0.45
C TYR A 313 -9.33 19.11 -0.85
N PHE A 314 -10.52 19.00 -0.25
CA PHE A 314 -11.63 19.87 -0.54
C PHE A 314 -11.44 21.20 0.19
N LYS A 315 -10.88 22.19 -0.52
CA LYS A 315 -10.65 23.55 -0.03
C LYS A 315 -11.25 24.55 -1.02
N PRO A 316 -12.59 24.72 -1.03
CA PRO A 316 -13.22 25.63 -1.97
C PRO A 316 -12.69 27.04 -1.78
N SER A 317 -12.35 27.71 -2.89
CA SER A 317 -11.84 29.07 -2.85
C SER A 317 -12.94 30.04 -2.35
N PRO A 318 -12.58 31.17 -1.72
CA PRO A 318 -13.56 32.20 -1.38
C PRO A 318 -14.38 32.66 -2.59
N GLN A 319 -13.79 32.66 -3.78
CA GLN A 319 -14.50 32.95 -5.02
C GLN A 319 -15.54 31.88 -5.35
N ALA A 320 -15.19 30.59 -5.29
CA ALA A 320 -16.15 29.50 -5.49
C ALA A 320 -17.31 29.57 -4.48
N MET A 321 -17.03 29.96 -3.23
CA MET A 321 -18.06 30.18 -2.22
C MET A 321 -18.94 31.41 -2.50
N ARG A 322 -18.38 32.48 -3.07
CA ARG A 322 -19.16 33.65 -3.52
C ARG A 322 -20.03 33.30 -4.73
N GLU A 323 -19.50 32.59 -5.72
CA GLU A 323 -20.24 32.11 -6.88
C GLU A 323 -21.38 31.17 -6.46
N LEU A 324 -21.12 30.22 -5.57
CA LEU A 324 -22.14 29.36 -4.99
C LEU A 324 -23.22 30.15 -4.25
N THR A 325 -22.82 31.13 -3.41
CA THR A 325 -23.76 32.00 -2.70
C THR A 325 -24.60 32.85 -3.67
N SER A 326 -24.03 33.28 -4.79
CA SER A 326 -24.73 34.11 -5.78
C SER A 326 -25.96 33.43 -6.41
N ILE A 327 -26.02 32.10 -6.38
CA ILE A 327 -27.19 31.31 -6.81
C ILE A 327 -28.41 31.63 -5.95
N LEU A 328 -28.21 32.02 -4.69
CA LEU A 328 -29.29 32.38 -3.76
C LEU A 328 -29.76 33.84 -3.92
N GLY A 329 -29.12 34.62 -4.80
CA GLY A 329 -29.41 36.05 -4.96
C GLY A 329 -30.78 36.33 -5.60
N PRO A 330 -31.46 37.42 -5.22
CA PRO A 330 -32.75 37.80 -5.82
C PRO A 330 -32.58 38.09 -7.32
N GLY A 331 -33.18 37.24 -8.17
CA GLY A 331 -33.08 37.32 -9.63
C GLY A 331 -32.41 36.12 -10.32
N ALA A 332 -32.01 35.09 -9.58
CA ALA A 332 -31.42 33.86 -10.14
C ALA A 332 -32.33 33.15 -11.19
N GLU A 333 -33.64 33.36 -11.12
CA GLU A 333 -34.61 32.82 -12.10
C GLU A 333 -34.53 33.49 -13.48
N ARG A 334 -33.92 34.68 -13.61
CA ARG A 334 -33.88 35.45 -14.87
C ARG A 334 -32.71 35.10 -15.80
N ARG A 335 -31.84 34.15 -15.42
CA ARG A 335 -30.63 33.77 -16.17
C ARG A 335 -30.64 32.35 -16.75
N ARG A 336 -31.80 31.68 -16.77
CA ARG A 336 -31.94 30.36 -17.42
C ARG A 336 -32.37 30.49 -18.87
#